data_AF-A0A3L7JKA6-F1
#
_entry.id   AF-A0A3L7JKA6-F1
#
_cell.length_a   1.000
_cell.length_b   1.000
_cell.length_c   1.000
_cell.angle_alpha   90.00
_cell.angle_beta   90.00
_cell.angle_gamma   90.00
#
_symmetry.space_group_name_H-M   'P 1'
#
loop_
_entity.id
_entity.type
_entity.pdbx_description
1 polymer ?
#
loop_
_entity_poly.entity_id
_entity_poly.type
_entity_poly.pdbx_seq_one_letter_code
_entity_poly.pdbx_strand_id
1 'polypeptide(L)'
;MEAALKEQGYIQFKKSNVALVVFLTFITLGIYLGYWFLNRKSTFNGIHQKNHIPFKWWWLFTIYLVLSFLFNFIGSAFLTPYGLSFFNSIDTIISFYFLGILYFSVFRVKDLIEEETNEGVFKPWMLVLFHVWYLQYKMNRLEGIGRDSHAA
;
A
#
# COMPACT_ATOMS: atom_id res chain seq x y z
N MET A 1 -25.50 -6.76 -30.98
CA MET A 1 -25.81 -5.79 -29.90
C MET A 1 -25.33 -6.26 -28.52
N GLU A 2 -24.95 -7.53 -28.36
CA GLU A 2 -24.37 -8.07 -27.11
C GLU A 2 -22.85 -7.86 -26.95
N ALA A 3 -22.14 -7.48 -28.02
CA ALA A 3 -20.69 -7.27 -28.00
C ALA A 3 -20.26 -5.89 -27.47
N ALA A 4 -21.19 -4.95 -27.27
CA ALA A 4 -20.90 -3.59 -26.81
C ALA A 4 -20.98 -3.42 -25.27
N LEU A 5 -21.32 -4.48 -24.54
CA LEU A 5 -21.39 -4.46 -23.06
C LEU A 5 -20.10 -4.97 -22.39
N LYS A 6 -19.00 -5.09 -23.13
CA LYS A 6 -17.73 -5.67 -22.65
C LYS A 6 -16.65 -4.63 -22.31
N GLU A 7 -16.95 -3.33 -22.42
CA GLU A 7 -16.00 -2.23 -22.18
C GLU A 7 -16.28 -1.41 -20.91
N GLN A 8 -16.97 -1.98 -19.92
CA GLN A 8 -16.85 -1.50 -18.55
C GLN A 8 -16.02 -2.52 -17.79
N GLY A 9 -14.70 -2.39 -17.88
CA GLY A 9 -13.77 -3.16 -17.07
C GLY A 9 -13.96 -2.79 -15.60
N TYR A 10 -14.95 -3.40 -14.94
CA TYR A 10 -15.18 -3.18 -13.52
C TYR A 10 -13.92 -3.55 -12.74
N ILE A 11 -13.27 -2.54 -12.16
CA ILE A 11 -12.13 -2.77 -11.28
C ILE A 11 -12.66 -3.38 -10.00
N GLN A 12 -12.57 -4.71 -9.88
CA GLN A 12 -12.81 -5.37 -8.60
C GLN A 12 -11.62 -5.12 -7.69
N PHE A 13 -11.78 -4.13 -6.81
CA PHE A 13 -10.87 -3.96 -5.69
C PHE A 13 -11.03 -5.12 -4.71
N LYS A 14 -9.98 -5.47 -3.97
CA LYS A 14 -10.08 -6.48 -2.91
C LYS A 14 -10.53 -5.81 -1.62
N LYS A 15 -11.78 -6.04 -1.20
CA LYS A 15 -12.26 -5.59 0.11
C LYS A 15 -11.36 -6.08 1.23
N SER A 16 -11.04 -5.18 2.14
CA SER A 16 -10.31 -5.49 3.36
C SER A 16 -10.79 -4.59 4.47
N ASN A 17 -10.97 -5.15 5.68
CA ASN A 17 -11.38 -4.35 6.83
C ASN A 17 -10.28 -3.33 7.17
N VAL A 18 -10.62 -2.05 7.14
CA VAL A 18 -9.67 -0.95 7.38
C VAL A 18 -9.12 -1.00 8.81
N ALA A 19 -9.96 -1.32 9.80
CA ALA A 19 -9.52 -1.46 11.20
C ALA A 19 -8.50 -2.59 11.36
N LEU A 20 -8.71 -3.71 10.66
CA LEU A 20 -7.76 -4.82 10.61
C LEU A 20 -6.43 -4.40 9.97
N VAL A 21 -6.49 -3.66 8.85
CA VAL A 21 -5.28 -3.14 8.18
C VAL A 21 -4.50 -2.23 9.12
N VAL A 22 -5.17 -1.30 9.81
CA VAL A 22 -4.55 -0.41 10.80
C VAL A 22 -3.90 -1.22 11.91
N PHE A 23 -4.64 -2.17 12.50
CA PHE A 23 -4.16 -3.03 13.58
C PHE A 23 -2.93 -3.85 13.20
N LEU A 24 -2.95 -4.51 12.02
CA LEU A 24 -1.80 -5.27 11.53
C LEU A 24 -0.61 -4.35 11.22
N THR A 25 -0.85 -3.12 10.75
CA THR A 25 0.22 -2.16 10.50
C THR A 25 0.98 -1.84 11.79
N PHE A 26 0.27 -1.62 12.90
CA PHE A 26 0.89 -1.35 14.19
C PHE A 26 1.61 -2.58 14.77
N ILE A 27 0.98 -3.76 14.73
CA ILE A 27 1.60 -4.99 15.26
C ILE A 27 2.88 -5.37 14.52
N THR A 28 2.87 -5.18 13.20
CA THR A 28 4.00 -5.58 12.35
C THR A 28 4.99 -4.45 12.10
N LEU A 29 4.89 -3.34 12.85
CA LEU A 29 5.73 -2.14 12.70
C LEU A 29 5.87 -1.68 11.23
N GLY A 30 4.78 -1.73 10.47
CA GLY A 30 4.75 -1.29 9.08
C GLY A 30 5.07 -2.35 8.01
N ILE A 31 5.54 -3.56 8.38
CA ILE A 31 5.78 -4.66 7.41
C ILE A 31 4.50 -4.96 6.60
N TYR A 32 3.35 -4.93 7.26
CA TYR A 32 2.06 -5.18 6.61
C TYR A 32 1.76 -4.19 5.48
N LEU A 33 2.26 -2.95 5.53
CA LEU A 33 2.07 -1.98 4.43
C LEU A 33 2.74 -2.46 3.15
N GLY A 34 3.95 -3.02 3.28
CA GLY A 34 4.67 -3.62 2.17
C GLY A 34 3.94 -4.83 1.59
N TYR A 35 3.50 -5.74 2.45
CA TYR A 35 2.65 -6.87 2.05
C TYR A 35 1.37 -6.40 1.35
N TRP A 36 0.70 -5.37 1.87
CA TRP A 36 -0.55 -4.83 1.32
C TRP A 36 -0.37 -4.33 -0.12
N PHE A 37 0.72 -3.59 -0.39
CA PHE A 37 1.05 -3.10 -1.73
C PHE A 37 1.40 -4.25 -2.68
N LEU A 38 2.21 -5.21 -2.22
CA LEU A 38 2.61 -6.36 -3.03
C LEU A 38 1.41 -7.27 -3.37
N ASN A 39 0.51 -7.52 -2.42
CA ASN A 39 -0.68 -8.33 -2.63
C ASN A 39 -1.66 -7.67 -3.63
N ARG A 40 -1.64 -6.34 -3.79
CA ARG A 40 -2.49 -5.59 -4.73
C ARG A 40 -1.79 -5.22 -6.04
N LYS A 41 -0.55 -5.67 -6.23
CA LYS A 41 0.22 -5.46 -7.46
C LYS A 41 -0.54 -5.88 -8.71
N SER A 42 -1.21 -7.03 -8.69
CA SER A 42 -1.94 -7.55 -9.86
C SER A 42 -3.11 -6.64 -10.24
N THR A 43 -3.82 -6.09 -9.26
CA THR A 43 -4.93 -5.15 -9.49
C THR A 43 -4.40 -3.86 -10.12
N PHE A 44 -3.33 -3.28 -9.57
CA PHE A 44 -2.77 -2.03 -10.11
C PHE A 44 -2.11 -2.19 -11.49
N ASN A 45 -1.42 -3.30 -11.73
CA ASN A 45 -0.84 -3.59 -13.05
C ASN A 45 -1.90 -3.89 -14.12
N GLY A 46 -3.08 -4.39 -13.72
CA GLY A 46 -4.18 -4.65 -14.64
C GLY A 46 -4.90 -3.40 -15.12
N ILE A 47 -4.85 -2.32 -14.33
CA ILE A 47 -5.60 -1.08 -14.61
C ILE A 47 -4.93 -0.25 -15.70
N HIS A 48 -3.59 -0.13 -15.73
CA HIS A 48 -2.91 0.57 -16.82
C HIS A 48 -1.43 0.16 -16.91
N GLN A 49 -0.99 -0.38 -18.06
CA GLN A 49 0.40 -0.81 -18.30
C GLN A 49 1.44 0.33 -18.22
N LYS A 50 1.01 1.60 -18.28
CA LYS A 50 1.92 2.76 -18.28
C LYS A 50 2.33 3.24 -16.88
N ASN A 51 1.56 2.96 -15.82
CA ASN A 51 1.83 3.54 -14.51
C ASN A 51 2.80 2.66 -13.69
N HIS A 52 4.07 3.08 -13.68
CA HIS A 52 5.17 2.41 -12.99
C HIS A 52 5.12 2.63 -11.48
N ILE A 53 4.31 1.87 -10.75
CA ILE A 53 4.50 1.73 -9.30
C ILE A 53 5.79 0.90 -9.09
N PRO A 54 6.76 1.37 -8.29
CA PRO A 54 8.05 0.70 -8.09
C PRO A 54 7.94 -0.57 -7.21
N PHE A 55 7.22 -1.60 -7.66
CA PHE A 55 7.00 -2.83 -6.88
C PHE A 55 8.29 -3.59 -6.51
N LYS A 56 9.36 -3.45 -7.30
CA LYS A 56 10.68 -4.03 -6.96
C LYS A 56 11.24 -3.44 -5.67
N TRP A 57 11.07 -2.13 -5.49
CA TRP A 57 11.50 -1.44 -4.27
C TRP A 57 10.64 -1.88 -3.08
N TRP A 58 9.32 -2.00 -3.25
CA TRP A 58 8.45 -2.54 -2.20
C TRP A 58 8.87 -3.91 -1.71
N TRP A 59 9.30 -4.80 -2.61
CA TRP A 59 9.84 -6.11 -2.22
C TRP A 59 11.11 -5.98 -1.37
N LEU A 60 12.07 -5.16 -1.82
CA LEU A 60 13.32 -4.89 -1.10
C LEU A 60 13.06 -4.34 0.31
N PHE A 61 12.22 -3.31 0.43
CA PHE A 61 11.90 -2.70 1.72
C PHE A 61 11.10 -3.63 2.63
N THR A 62 10.20 -4.46 2.09
CA THR A 62 9.46 -5.43 2.90
C THR A 62 10.40 -6.47 3.51
N ILE A 63 11.32 -7.01 2.71
CA ILE A 63 12.36 -7.94 3.22
C ILE A 63 13.23 -7.25 4.27
N TYR A 64 13.66 -6.01 3.99
CA TYR A 64 14.45 -5.23 4.93
C TYR A 64 13.72 -5.03 6.26
N LEU A 65 12.46 -4.62 6.25
CA LEU A 65 11.67 -4.40 7.46
C LEU A 65 11.51 -5.70 8.27
N VAL A 66 11.33 -6.84 7.61
CA VAL A 66 11.30 -8.15 8.29
C VAL A 66 12.65 -8.46 8.95
N LEU A 67 13.76 -8.24 8.24
CA LEU A 67 15.10 -8.44 8.80
C LEU A 67 15.36 -7.48 9.97
N SER A 68 15.05 -6.19 9.81
CA SER A 68 15.20 -5.18 10.87
C SER A 68 14.36 -5.52 12.11
N PHE A 69 13.14 -6.03 11.92
CA PHE A 69 12.30 -6.52 13.01
C PHE A 69 12.97 -7.67 13.78
N LEU A 70 13.53 -8.64 13.07
CA LEU A 70 14.26 -9.76 13.69
C LEU A 70 15.54 -9.28 14.41
N PHE A 71 16.28 -8.34 13.81
CA PHE A 71 17.47 -7.73 14.41
C PHE A 71 17.13 -6.91 15.66
N ASN A 72 16.01 -6.20 15.69
CA ASN A 72 15.58 -5.50 16.90
C ASN A 72 15.21 -6.48 18.02
N PHE A 73 14.62 -7.63 17.67
CA PHE A 73 14.19 -8.62 18.67
C PHE A 73 15.34 -9.46 19.22
N ILE A 74 16.29 -9.86 18.37
CA ILE A 74 17.34 -10.84 18.70
C ILE A 74 18.74 -10.21 18.70
N GLY A 75 18.95 -9.11 17.97
CA GLY A 75 20.27 -8.53 17.72
C GLY A 75 20.98 -8.01 18.95
N SER A 76 20.26 -7.60 20.00
CA SER A 76 20.86 -7.22 21.28
C SER A 76 21.58 -8.38 21.98
N ALA A 77 21.25 -9.63 21.66
CA ALA A 77 21.92 -10.82 22.18
C ALA A 77 23.21 -11.17 21.43
N PHE A 78 23.37 -10.70 20.19
CA PHE A 78 24.49 -11.08 19.31
C PHE A 78 25.44 -9.92 18.97
N LEU A 79 25.00 -8.66 19.11
CA LEU A 79 25.76 -7.48 18.71
C LEU A 79 26.31 -6.70 19.91
N THR A 80 27.47 -6.07 19.71
CA THR A 80 28.02 -5.10 20.66
C THR A 80 27.21 -3.80 20.63
N PRO A 81 27.26 -2.98 21.69
CA PRO A 81 26.54 -1.69 21.73
C PRO A 81 26.88 -0.76 20.55
N TYR A 82 28.13 -0.77 20.10
CA TYR A 82 28.56 0.01 18.93
C TYR A 82 27.95 -0.51 17.62
N GLY A 83 27.93 -1.83 17.43
CA GLY A 83 27.27 -2.45 16.28
C GLY A 83 25.77 -2.15 16.24
N LEU A 84 25.09 -2.23 17.37
CA LEU A 84 23.68 -1.89 17.50
C LEU A 84 23.40 -0.44 17.08
N SER A 85 24.20 0.52 17.57
CA SER A 85 24.07 1.93 17.22
C SER A 85 24.30 2.21 15.73
N PHE A 86 25.22 1.48 15.11
CA PHE A 86 25.48 1.58 13.67
C PHE A 86 24.28 1.08 12.86
N PHE A 87 23.73 -0.09 13.21
CA PHE A 87 22.52 -0.61 12.56
C PHE A 87 21.31 0.31 12.75
N ASN A 88 21.12 0.88 13.93
CA ASN A 88 20.03 1.84 14.18
C ASN A 88 20.13 3.09 13.30
N SER A 89 21.34 3.56 13.02
CA SER A 89 21.57 4.69 12.10
C SER A 89 21.15 4.32 10.67
N ILE A 90 21.54 3.13 10.20
CA ILE A 90 21.16 2.61 8.89
C ILE A 90 19.64 2.44 8.79
N ASP A 91 19.03 1.85 9.82
CA ASP A 91 17.58 1.63 9.90
C ASP A 91 16.79 2.92 9.85
N THR A 92 17.28 3.96 10.53
CA THR A 92 16.71 5.30 10.46
C THR A 92 16.74 5.85 9.03
N ILE A 93 17.89 5.77 8.35
CA ILE A 93 18.04 6.25 6.96
C ILE A 93 17.09 5.49 6.03
N ILE A 94 17.06 4.16 6.13
CA ILE A 94 16.22 3.31 5.27
C ILE A 94 14.73 3.56 5.55
N SER A 95 14.34 3.82 6.80
CA SER A 95 12.97 4.18 7.17
C SER A 95 12.51 5.48 6.49
N PHE A 96 13.38 6.49 6.36
CA PHE A 96 13.06 7.70 5.60
C PHE A 96 12.86 7.42 4.10
N TYR A 97 13.70 6.58 3.50
CA TYR A 97 13.49 6.17 2.10
C TYR A 97 12.19 5.37 1.92
N PHE A 98 11.88 4.48 2.84
CA PHE A 98 10.63 3.72 2.84
C PHE A 98 9.43 4.67 2.89
N LEU A 99 9.46 5.67 3.77
CA LEU A 99 8.40 6.68 3.88
C LEU A 99 8.20 7.43 2.56
N GLY A 100 9.30 7.84 1.90
CA GLY A 100 9.22 8.50 0.59
C GLY A 100 8.57 7.63 -0.48
N ILE A 101 8.95 6.36 -0.58
CA ILE A 101 8.36 5.39 -1.52
C ILE A 101 6.89 5.13 -1.19
N LEU A 102 6.56 5.07 0.10
CA LEU A 102 5.21 4.86 0.57
C LEU A 102 4.31 6.00 0.11
N TYR A 103 4.68 7.25 0.37
CA TYR A 103 3.91 8.41 -0.09
C TYR A 103 3.83 8.47 -1.61
N PHE A 104 4.96 8.32 -2.31
CA PHE A 104 4.98 8.30 -3.77
C PHE A 104 3.98 7.28 -4.33
N SER A 105 3.97 6.07 -3.77
CA SER A 105 3.08 5.00 -4.21
C SER A 105 1.62 5.28 -3.86
N VAL A 106 1.33 5.84 -2.69
CA VAL A 106 -0.03 6.20 -2.27
C VAL A 106 -0.63 7.26 -3.20
N PHE A 107 0.12 8.32 -3.50
CA PHE A 107 -0.31 9.34 -4.46
C PHE A 107 -0.46 8.77 -5.87
N ARG A 108 0.45 7.89 -6.28
CA ARG A 108 0.36 7.25 -7.60
C ARG A 108 -0.87 6.36 -7.74
N VAL A 109 -1.22 5.60 -6.70
CA VAL A 109 -2.44 4.78 -6.69
C VAL A 109 -3.68 5.66 -6.67
N LYS A 110 -3.67 6.77 -5.92
CA LYS A 110 -4.74 7.76 -5.96
C LYS A 110 -4.98 8.26 -7.38
N ASP A 111 -3.94 8.76 -8.05
CA ASP A 111 -4.08 9.30 -9.41
C ASP A 111 -4.58 8.23 -10.39
N LEU A 112 -4.10 6.99 -10.27
CA LEU A 112 -4.57 5.86 -11.07
C LEU A 112 -6.05 5.53 -10.83
N ILE A 113 -6.55 5.62 -9.59
CA ILE A 113 -7.97 5.39 -9.33
C ILE A 113 -8.81 6.57 -9.86
N GLU A 114 -8.37 7.81 -9.67
CA GLU A 114 -9.11 9.00 -10.15
C GLU A 114 -9.18 9.08 -11.67
N GLU A 115 -8.11 8.69 -12.38
CA GLU A 115 -8.09 8.57 -13.84
C GLU A 115 -9.17 7.60 -14.34
N GLU A 116 -9.33 6.45 -13.67
CA GLU A 116 -10.31 5.42 -14.07
C GLU A 116 -11.74 5.75 -13.64
N THR A 117 -11.94 6.34 -12.47
CA THR A 117 -13.28 6.72 -11.99
C THR A 117 -13.76 8.05 -12.57
N ASN A 118 -12.89 8.79 -13.26
CA ASN A 118 -13.13 10.14 -13.81
C ASN A 118 -13.72 11.12 -12.78
N GLU A 119 -13.40 10.91 -11.50
CA GLU A 119 -13.90 11.66 -10.36
C GLU A 119 -12.71 11.96 -9.42
N GLY A 120 -12.65 13.19 -8.91
CA GLY A 120 -11.68 13.62 -7.90
C GLY A 120 -12.03 13.09 -6.51
N VAL A 121 -12.07 11.78 -6.37
CA VAL A 121 -12.65 11.09 -5.21
C VAL A 121 -11.77 11.23 -3.95
N PHE A 122 -10.47 11.51 -4.09
CA PHE A 122 -9.51 11.52 -2.98
C PHE A 122 -9.07 12.94 -2.58
N LYS A 123 -8.92 13.15 -1.27
CA LYS A 123 -8.40 14.41 -0.71
C LYS A 123 -6.91 14.24 -0.39
N PRO A 124 -5.99 15.02 -0.99
CA PRO A 124 -4.54 14.89 -0.77
C PRO A 124 -4.12 14.93 0.70
N TRP A 125 -4.70 15.83 1.50
CA TRP A 125 -4.36 15.95 2.92
C TRP A 125 -4.74 14.69 3.74
N MET A 126 -5.81 13.98 3.37
CA MET A 126 -6.20 12.73 4.02
C MET A 126 -5.24 11.59 3.65
N LEU A 127 -4.68 11.60 2.44
CA LEU A 127 -3.63 10.65 2.05
C LEU A 127 -2.33 10.90 2.81
N VAL A 128 -2.02 12.15 3.14
CA VAL A 128 -0.83 12.44 3.95
C VAL A 128 -0.99 11.95 5.39
N LEU A 129 -2.17 12.11 6.00
CA LEU A 129 -2.38 11.68 7.38
C LEU A 129 -2.60 10.17 7.53
N PHE A 130 -3.40 9.58 6.63
CA PHE A 130 -3.89 8.20 6.78
C PHE A 130 -3.34 7.25 5.71
N HIS A 131 -2.63 7.76 4.69
CA HIS A 131 -1.88 6.97 3.71
C HIS A 131 -2.70 5.79 3.13
N VAL A 132 -2.19 4.57 3.32
CA VAL A 132 -2.78 3.30 2.87
C VAL A 132 -4.14 3.05 3.50
N TRP A 133 -4.40 3.52 4.73
CA TRP A 133 -5.67 3.30 5.43
C TRP A 133 -6.82 4.07 4.76
N TYR A 134 -6.59 5.34 4.42
CA TYR A 134 -7.58 6.13 3.69
C TYR A 134 -7.79 5.60 2.28
N LEU A 135 -6.71 5.16 1.64
CA LEU A 135 -6.77 4.54 0.32
C LEU A 135 -7.64 3.26 0.34
N GLN A 136 -7.40 2.36 1.30
CA GLN A 136 -8.22 1.16 1.50
C GLN A 136 -9.68 1.50 1.83
N TYR A 137 -9.93 2.50 2.69
CA TYR A 137 -11.29 2.93 3.04
C TYR A 137 -12.07 3.39 1.81
N LYS A 138 -11.45 4.19 0.95
CA LYS A 138 -12.08 4.71 -0.27
C LYS A 138 -12.27 3.62 -1.31
N MET A 139 -11.29 2.75 -1.52
CA MET A 139 -11.44 1.58 -2.40
C MET A 139 -12.62 0.69 -1.99
N ASN A 140 -12.76 0.41 -0.68
CA ASN A 140 -13.89 -0.38 -0.17
C ASN A 140 -15.25 0.25 -0.46
N ARG A 141 -15.35 1.59 -0.43
CA ARG A 141 -16.58 2.33 -0.73
C ARG A 141 -16.91 2.31 -2.23
N LEU A 142 -15.90 2.50 -3.08
CA LEU A 142 -16.07 2.46 -4.53
C LEU A 142 -16.59 1.10 -5.01
N GLU A 143 -16.08 0.01 -4.44
CA GLU A 143 -16.56 -1.34 -4.75
C GLU A 143 -17.95 -1.65 -4.17
N GLY A 144 -18.35 -0.98 -3.07
CA GLY A 144 -19.71 -1.08 -2.53
C GLY A 144 -20.75 -0.51 -3.49
N ILE A 145 -20.48 0.68 -4.05
CA ILE A 145 -21.40 1.39 -4.95
C ILE A 145 -21.65 0.60 -6.24
N GLY A 146 -20.61 -0.04 -6.80
CA GLY A 146 -20.76 -0.88 -8.00
C GLY A 146 -21.61 -2.13 -7.79
N ARG A 147 -21.77 -2.63 -6.56
CA ARG A 147 -22.54 -3.86 -6.28
C ARG A 147 -24.01 -3.58 -5.99
N ASP A 148 -24.31 -2.44 -5.38
CA ASP A 148 -25.67 -2.08 -4.97
C ASP A 148 -26.53 -1.61 -6.16
N SER A 149 -25.90 -1.10 -7.25
CA SER A 149 -26.60 -0.74 -8.49
C SER A 149 -27.05 -1.94 -9.33
N HIS A 150 -26.59 -3.16 -9.03
CA HIS A 150 -26.95 -4.39 -9.76
C HIS A 150 -27.89 -5.31 -8.97
N ALA A 151 -28.29 -4.91 -7.76
CA ALA A 151 -29.21 -5.65 -6.90
C ALA A 151 -30.62 -5.02 -6.82
N ALA A 152 -30.85 -3.92 -7.53
CA ALA A 152 -32.14 -3.24 -7.69
C ALA A 152 -32.58 -3.29 -9.16
#